data_AF-A0A9D7NRE0-F1
#
_entry.id   AF-A0A9D7NRE0-F1
#
_cell.length_a   1.000
_cell.length_b   1.000
_cell.length_c   1.000
_cell.angle_alpha   90.00
_cell.angle_beta   90.00
_cell.angle_gamma   90.00
#
_symmetry.space_group_name_H-M   'P 1'
#
loop_
_entity.id
_entity.type
_entity.pdbx_description
1 polymer ?
#
loop_
_entity_poly.entity_id
_entity_poly.type
_entity_poly.pdbx_seq_one_letter_code
_entity_poly.pdbx_strand_id
1 'polypeptide(L)'
;MNDSATNLRSLLPLEPSESSSDVLTYADYCREERNFAAILYARLLQSEGLQAFLARVKGIGTIEHPEQAEVFFEYAHARDLWHRFGRQFDGKGAAGKAQREEGFRRAILALIDAPPGLHEITKTISEFNHFFMGRGSKREIQMPNQWDQCRFGTWLEIALDQGWYTQRDEALSFAKRICCLKWAFNAKADIVIHLPDQRAVCVEIKVTSGESNYKADYVNDGIPAVFPMTQTRLQRYVLESLLGYRTHFVFLTPGGADAGVAPEAQTGAENECANLQTLDWAEVLQDLHAGTSKPAELSFVRRMLDSSALQPKKRPSKA
;
A
#
# COMPACT_ATOMS: atom_id res chain seq x y z
N MET A 1 -40.75 3.24 27.65
CA MET A 1 -40.77 3.98 26.37
C MET A 1 -39.31 4.13 25.93
N ASN A 2 -38.82 3.22 25.10
CA ASN A 2 -37.52 3.34 24.43
C ASN A 2 -37.84 3.39 22.94
N ASP A 3 -37.93 4.62 22.43
CA ASP A 3 -38.22 4.93 21.05
C ASP A 3 -37.10 4.43 20.13
N SER A 4 -37.57 3.85 19.02
CA SER A 4 -36.89 3.57 17.76
C SER A 4 -35.36 3.56 17.76
N ALA A 5 -34.77 2.37 17.89
CA ALA A 5 -33.49 2.14 17.25
C ALA A 5 -33.68 2.35 15.75
N THR A 6 -33.22 3.49 15.22
CA THR A 6 -33.20 3.75 13.78
C THR A 6 -32.34 2.67 13.13
N ASN A 7 -32.98 1.67 12.51
CA ASN A 7 -32.27 0.66 11.75
C ASN A 7 -31.66 1.35 10.52
N LEU A 8 -30.37 1.14 10.23
CA LEU A 8 -29.71 1.69 9.04
C LEU A 8 -30.46 1.37 7.73
N ARG A 9 -31.27 0.31 7.71
CA ARG A 9 -32.17 -0.02 6.60
C ARG A 9 -33.20 1.08 6.31
N SER A 10 -33.60 1.88 7.30
CA SER A 10 -34.51 3.02 7.10
C SER A 10 -33.85 4.22 6.40
N LEU A 11 -32.53 4.19 6.21
CA LEU A 11 -31.79 5.18 5.41
C LEU A 11 -31.79 4.84 3.92
N LEU A 12 -32.13 3.61 3.55
CA LEU A 12 -32.40 3.27 2.17
C LEU A 12 -33.79 3.83 1.81
N PRO A 13 -33.97 4.46 0.64
CA PRO A 13 -35.31 4.79 0.18
C PRO A 13 -36.10 3.49 0.03
N LEU A 14 -37.03 3.28 0.97
CA LEU A 14 -37.83 2.06 1.07
C LEU A 14 -39.01 2.04 0.09
N GLU A 15 -39.36 3.21 -0.47
CA GLU A 15 -40.48 3.36 -1.38
C GLU A 15 -39.95 3.45 -2.81
N PRO A 16 -40.23 2.45 -3.68
CA PRO A 16 -40.06 2.60 -5.12
C PRO A 16 -40.85 3.84 -5.55
N SER A 17 -40.21 4.81 -6.22
CA SER A 17 -41.03 5.83 -6.87
C SER A 17 -41.85 5.13 -7.95
N GLU A 18 -43.16 5.38 -8.01
CA GLU A 18 -44.06 4.75 -8.99
C GLU A 18 -43.64 4.96 -10.46
N SER A 19 -42.64 5.82 -10.69
CA SER A 19 -42.04 6.15 -11.98
C SER A 19 -40.66 5.54 -12.27
N SER A 20 -40.01 4.85 -11.31
CA SER A 20 -38.66 4.30 -11.47
C SER A 20 -38.57 2.88 -10.91
N SER A 21 -38.49 1.89 -11.80
CA SER A 21 -38.36 0.47 -11.45
C SER A 21 -37.01 0.08 -10.83
N ASP A 22 -36.08 1.02 -10.67
CA ASP A 22 -34.73 0.71 -10.23
C ASP A 22 -34.64 0.67 -8.71
N VAL A 23 -34.74 -0.54 -8.17
CA VAL A 23 -34.43 -0.86 -6.77
C VAL A 23 -32.94 -0.59 -6.54
N LEU A 24 -32.62 0.33 -5.62
CA LEU A 24 -31.23 0.56 -5.20
C LEU A 24 -30.62 -0.74 -4.67
N THR A 25 -29.51 -1.11 -5.26
CA THR A 25 -28.67 -2.25 -4.89
C THR A 25 -27.43 -1.78 -4.14
N TYR A 26 -26.69 -2.71 -3.53
CA TYR A 26 -25.42 -2.40 -2.88
C TYR A 26 -24.41 -1.72 -3.82
N ALA A 27 -24.48 -2.01 -5.12
CA ALA A 27 -23.64 -1.38 -6.14
C ALA A 27 -23.77 0.15 -6.16
N ASP A 28 -24.96 0.66 -5.86
CA ASP A 28 -25.28 2.07 -6.01
C ASP A 28 -24.72 2.93 -4.86
N TYR A 29 -24.22 2.30 -3.79
CA TYR A 29 -23.61 3.01 -2.65
C TYR A 29 -22.32 2.34 -2.12
N CYS A 30 -21.83 1.29 -2.78
CA CYS A 30 -20.57 0.67 -2.42
C CYS A 30 -19.40 1.61 -2.70
N ARG A 31 -18.60 1.88 -1.66
CA ARG A 31 -17.39 2.71 -1.75
C ARG A 31 -16.10 1.91 -1.59
N GLU A 32 -16.22 0.59 -1.48
CA GLU A 32 -15.09 -0.30 -1.22
C GLU A 32 -14.26 -0.48 -2.49
N GLU A 33 -13.13 0.24 -2.56
CA GLU A 33 -12.17 0.20 -3.68
C GLU A 33 -11.70 -1.24 -3.98
N ARG A 34 -11.69 -2.11 -2.97
CA ARG A 34 -11.37 -3.55 -3.11
C ARG A 34 -12.32 -4.31 -4.04
N ASN A 35 -13.59 -3.89 -4.15
CA ASN A 35 -14.53 -4.54 -5.07
C ASN A 35 -14.18 -4.21 -6.52
N PHE A 36 -13.76 -2.96 -6.79
CA PHE A 36 -13.25 -2.56 -8.09
C PHE A 36 -11.98 -3.35 -8.43
N ALA A 37 -11.05 -3.42 -7.48
CA ALA A 37 -9.84 -4.21 -7.60
C ALA A 37 -10.10 -5.69 -7.91
N ALA A 38 -11.08 -6.32 -7.26
CA ALA A 38 -11.47 -7.70 -7.56
C ALA A 38 -12.00 -7.88 -9.00
N ILE A 39 -12.78 -6.91 -9.52
CA ILE A 39 -13.30 -6.95 -10.90
C ILE A 39 -12.15 -6.85 -11.90
N LEU A 40 -11.23 -5.90 -11.68
CA LEU A 40 -10.06 -5.77 -12.54
C LEU A 40 -9.18 -7.01 -12.45
N TYR A 41 -8.90 -7.52 -11.25
CA TYR A 41 -8.13 -8.73 -11.05
C TYR A 41 -8.70 -9.90 -11.87
N ALA A 42 -10.01 -10.15 -11.79
CA ALA A 42 -10.65 -11.20 -12.57
C ALA A 42 -10.46 -11.04 -14.09
N ARG A 43 -10.37 -9.80 -14.59
CA ARG A 43 -10.12 -9.51 -16.01
C ARG A 43 -8.65 -9.64 -16.39
N LEU A 44 -7.74 -9.27 -15.50
CA LEU A 44 -6.30 -9.45 -15.69
C LEU A 44 -5.87 -10.92 -15.67
N LEU A 45 -6.68 -11.82 -15.12
CA LEU A 45 -6.45 -13.27 -15.23
C LEU A 45 -6.75 -13.84 -16.63
N GLN A 46 -7.38 -13.07 -17.51
CA GLN A 46 -7.60 -13.43 -18.92
C GLN A 46 -6.44 -12.87 -19.75
N SER A 47 -5.85 -13.67 -20.63
CA SER A 47 -4.68 -13.26 -21.42
C SER A 47 -4.92 -12.01 -22.25
N GLU A 48 -6.11 -11.90 -22.87
CA GLU A 48 -6.50 -10.73 -23.65
C GLU A 48 -6.66 -9.49 -22.77
N GLY A 49 -7.25 -9.66 -21.58
CA GLY A 49 -7.41 -8.58 -20.61
C GLY A 49 -6.06 -8.07 -20.11
N LEU A 50 -5.16 -8.98 -19.73
CA LEU A 50 -3.82 -8.62 -19.30
C LEU A 50 -3.05 -7.84 -20.37
N GLN A 51 -3.06 -8.33 -21.62
CA GLN A 51 -2.39 -7.66 -22.73
C GLN A 51 -2.97 -6.27 -23.01
N ALA A 52 -4.30 -6.14 -23.04
CA ALA A 52 -4.97 -4.85 -23.23
C ALA A 52 -4.62 -3.85 -22.12
N PHE A 53 -4.55 -4.32 -20.85
CA PHE A 53 -4.13 -3.46 -19.75
C PHE A 53 -2.67 -3.04 -19.87
N LEU A 54 -1.75 -3.98 -20.12
CA LEU A 54 -0.32 -3.69 -20.20
C LEU A 54 0.01 -2.75 -21.37
N ALA A 55 -0.73 -2.82 -22.48
CA ALA A 55 -0.60 -1.89 -23.60
C ALA A 55 -0.94 -0.43 -23.23
N ARG A 56 -1.71 -0.20 -22.17
CA ARG A 56 -2.00 1.14 -21.64
C ARG A 56 -0.91 1.67 -20.71
N VAL A 57 -0.04 0.81 -20.18
CA VAL A 57 1.01 1.22 -19.24
C VAL A 57 2.19 1.79 -20.03
N LYS A 58 2.38 3.11 -19.92
CA LYS A 58 3.45 3.84 -20.61
C LYS A 58 4.80 3.53 -19.96
N GLY A 59 5.85 3.51 -20.77
CA GLY A 59 7.23 3.35 -20.30
C GLY A 59 7.63 1.92 -19.93
N ILE A 60 6.70 0.98 -19.87
CA ILE A 60 6.99 -0.41 -19.46
C ILE A 60 7.86 -1.18 -20.45
N GLY A 61 7.94 -0.70 -21.69
CA GLY A 61 8.68 -1.32 -22.79
C GLY A 61 7.98 -2.59 -23.29
N THR A 62 8.65 -3.30 -24.19
CA THR A 62 8.13 -4.59 -24.69
C THR A 62 8.17 -5.63 -23.57
N ILE A 63 7.13 -6.47 -23.53
CA ILE A 63 7.03 -7.60 -22.61
C ILE A 63 7.23 -8.84 -23.46
N GLU A 64 8.44 -9.37 -23.44
CA GLU A 64 8.75 -10.68 -24.00
C GLU A 64 8.12 -11.69 -23.04
N HIS A 65 7.16 -12.49 -23.50
CA HIS A 65 6.42 -13.49 -22.71
C HIS A 65 5.35 -12.95 -21.73
N PRO A 66 4.32 -12.21 -22.19
CA PRO A 66 3.22 -11.76 -21.33
C PRO A 66 2.43 -12.92 -20.69
N GLU A 67 2.50 -14.13 -21.24
CA GLU A 67 1.90 -15.34 -20.68
C GLU A 67 2.56 -15.83 -19.39
N GLN A 68 3.78 -15.38 -19.09
CA GLN A 68 4.50 -15.72 -17.86
C GLN A 68 4.20 -14.73 -16.72
N ALA A 69 3.41 -13.70 -16.99
CA ALA A 69 3.07 -12.71 -15.99
C ALA A 69 2.14 -13.31 -14.92
N GLU A 70 2.39 -12.95 -13.66
CA GLU A 70 1.60 -13.41 -12.51
C GLU A 70 0.89 -12.20 -11.90
N VAL A 71 -0.43 -12.31 -11.74
CA VAL A 71 -1.25 -11.23 -11.18
C VAL A 71 -1.62 -11.59 -9.74
N PHE A 72 -1.42 -10.65 -8.81
CA PHE A 72 -1.69 -10.83 -7.40
C PHE A 72 -2.67 -9.76 -6.89
N PHE A 73 -3.62 -10.16 -6.05
CA PHE A 73 -4.60 -9.29 -5.40
C PHE A 73 -4.29 -9.15 -3.89
N GLU A 74 -4.44 -7.95 -3.33
CA GLU A 74 -4.04 -7.61 -1.95
C GLU A 74 -2.59 -8.00 -1.63
N TYR A 75 -1.64 -7.44 -2.39
CA TYR A 75 -0.24 -7.86 -2.40
C TYR A 75 0.50 -7.56 -1.09
N ALA A 76 0.72 -8.57 -0.24
CA ALA A 76 1.36 -8.45 1.08
C ALA A 76 2.75 -9.11 1.16
N HIS A 77 3.52 -9.05 0.07
CA HIS A 77 4.69 -9.91 -0.14
C HIS A 77 5.80 -9.79 0.92
N ALA A 78 6.09 -8.60 1.44
CA ALA A 78 7.10 -8.43 2.50
C ALA A 78 6.76 -9.25 3.76
N ARG A 79 5.48 -9.22 4.17
CA ARG A 79 4.97 -9.99 5.30
C ARG A 79 4.98 -11.50 4.99
N ASP A 80 4.63 -11.87 3.77
CA ASP A 80 4.56 -13.28 3.39
C ASP A 80 5.97 -13.91 3.28
N LEU A 81 6.97 -13.15 2.84
CA LEU A 81 8.38 -13.55 2.85
C LEU A 81 8.90 -13.75 4.27
N TRP A 82 8.54 -12.87 5.21
CA TRP A 82 8.89 -13.04 6.62
C TRP A 82 8.38 -14.37 7.17
N HIS A 83 7.10 -14.68 6.94
CA HIS A 83 6.53 -15.95 7.36
C HIS A 83 7.13 -17.14 6.62
N ARG A 84 7.38 -17.03 5.31
CA ARG A 84 8.03 -18.08 4.52
C ARG A 84 9.43 -18.39 5.06
N PHE A 85 10.24 -17.38 5.35
CA PHE A 85 11.56 -17.56 5.94
C PHE A 85 11.45 -18.23 7.32
N GLY A 86 10.54 -17.75 8.17
CA GLY A 86 10.32 -18.35 9.49
C GLY A 86 9.99 -19.84 9.44
N ARG A 87 9.10 -20.24 8.52
CA ARG A 87 8.67 -21.64 8.35
C ARG A 87 9.79 -22.58 7.91
N GLN A 88 10.86 -22.07 7.29
CA GLN A 88 12.02 -22.91 6.92
C GLN A 88 12.71 -23.54 8.14
N PHE A 89 12.42 -23.07 9.35
CA PHE A 89 13.02 -23.53 10.58
C PHE A 89 12.06 -24.29 11.51
N ASP A 90 10.82 -24.52 11.08
CA ASP A 90 9.84 -25.26 11.86
C ASP A 90 10.31 -26.71 12.09
N GLY A 91 10.13 -27.21 13.32
CA GLY A 91 10.57 -28.56 13.71
C GLY A 91 12.09 -28.73 13.90
N LYS A 92 12.92 -27.70 13.67
CA LYS A 92 14.39 -27.78 13.77
C LYS A 92 14.97 -27.58 15.18
N GLY A 93 14.13 -27.68 16.22
CA GLY A 93 14.54 -27.54 17.62
C GLY A 93 15.16 -26.17 17.96
N ALA A 94 15.94 -26.12 19.03
CA ALA A 94 16.52 -24.87 19.54
C ALA A 94 17.53 -24.23 18.58
N ALA A 95 18.36 -25.03 17.90
CA ALA A 95 19.37 -24.54 16.96
C ALA A 95 18.73 -23.87 15.73
N GLY A 96 17.70 -24.50 15.14
CA GLY A 96 16.97 -23.89 14.02
C GLY A 96 16.25 -22.61 14.43
N LYS A 97 15.68 -22.58 15.65
CA LYS A 97 15.09 -21.35 16.19
C LYS A 97 16.14 -20.24 16.31
N ALA A 98 17.31 -20.51 16.88
CA ALA A 98 18.38 -19.51 17.00
C ALA A 98 18.81 -18.97 15.63
N GLN A 99 18.93 -19.84 14.61
CA GLN A 99 19.23 -19.42 13.23
C GLN A 99 18.13 -18.55 12.62
N ARG A 100 16.85 -18.87 12.87
CA ARG A 100 15.71 -18.07 12.44
C ARG A 100 15.77 -16.65 13.01
N GLU A 101 15.93 -16.54 14.33
CA GLU A 101 15.96 -15.23 15.01
C GLU A 101 17.16 -14.40 14.58
N GLU A 102 18.33 -15.02 14.42
CA GLU A 102 19.52 -14.35 13.89
C GLU A 102 19.33 -13.90 12.43
N GLY A 103 18.65 -14.72 11.63
CA GLY A 103 18.27 -14.36 10.26
C GLY A 103 17.42 -13.10 10.20
N PHE A 104 16.34 -13.05 11.01
CA PHE A 104 15.48 -11.88 11.11
C PHE A 104 16.24 -10.64 11.60
N ARG A 105 17.05 -10.79 12.65
CA ARG A 105 17.87 -9.71 13.21
C ARG A 105 18.79 -9.11 12.15
N ARG A 106 19.58 -9.94 11.45
CA ARG A 106 20.51 -9.47 10.41
C ARG A 106 19.78 -8.80 9.25
N ALA A 107 18.68 -9.39 8.78
CA ALA A 107 17.89 -8.81 7.69
C ALA A 107 17.36 -7.43 8.07
N ILE A 108 16.77 -7.27 9.25
CA ILE A 108 16.26 -5.97 9.71
C ILE A 108 17.38 -4.95 9.84
N LEU A 109 18.48 -5.29 10.50
CA LEU A 109 19.60 -4.35 10.71
C LEU A 109 20.21 -3.90 9.37
N ALA A 110 20.30 -4.80 8.38
CA ALA A 110 20.73 -4.43 7.04
C ALA A 110 19.72 -3.50 6.33
N LEU A 111 18.41 -3.80 6.42
CA LEU A 111 17.36 -3.01 5.75
C LEU A 111 17.23 -1.59 6.29
N ILE A 112 17.54 -1.36 7.57
CA ILE A 112 17.53 -0.01 8.17
C ILE A 112 18.89 0.68 8.09
N ASP A 113 19.90 0.02 7.49
CA ASP A 113 21.29 0.48 7.47
C ASP A 113 21.74 0.86 8.90
N ALA A 114 21.73 -0.16 9.76
CA ALA A 114 21.96 -0.01 11.19
C ALA A 114 23.40 0.43 11.48
N PRO A 115 23.61 1.44 12.35
CA PRO A 115 24.95 1.80 12.80
C PRO A 115 25.55 0.66 13.63
N PRO A 116 26.88 0.48 13.65
CA PRO A 116 27.54 -0.59 14.39
C PRO A 116 27.13 -0.67 15.87
N GLY A 117 26.94 0.49 16.52
CA GLY A 117 26.49 0.54 17.92
C GLY A 117 25.09 -0.05 18.16
N LEU A 118 24.21 -0.06 17.16
CA LEU A 118 22.89 -0.69 17.30
C LEU A 118 23.01 -2.22 17.41
N HIS A 119 23.98 -2.83 16.72
CA HIS A 119 24.24 -4.26 16.84
C HIS A 119 24.62 -4.65 18.27
N GLU A 120 25.35 -3.77 18.95
CA GLU A 120 25.84 -4.01 20.30
C GLU A 120 24.73 -3.97 21.35
N ILE A 121 23.72 -3.11 21.16
CA ILE A 121 22.60 -2.97 22.10
C ILE A 121 21.38 -3.82 21.73
N THR A 122 21.46 -4.63 20.68
CA THR A 122 20.39 -5.53 20.21
C THR A 122 20.87 -6.97 20.03
N LYS A 123 21.79 -7.43 20.90
CA LYS A 123 22.40 -8.77 20.82
C LYS A 123 21.40 -9.89 21.12
N THR A 124 20.48 -9.66 22.04
CA THR A 124 19.46 -10.63 22.41
C THR A 124 18.10 -10.26 21.82
N ILE A 125 17.21 -11.26 21.72
CA ILE A 125 15.82 -11.07 21.26
C ILE A 125 15.10 -10.03 22.13
N SER A 126 15.30 -10.08 23.45
CA SER A 126 14.66 -9.16 24.38
C SER A 126 15.12 -7.73 24.15
N GLU A 127 16.43 -7.51 23.99
CA GLU A 127 16.99 -6.19 23.72
C GLU A 127 16.56 -5.65 22.35
N PHE A 128 16.60 -6.49 21.32
CA PHE A 128 16.14 -6.15 19.98
C PHE A 128 14.69 -5.67 20.00
N ASN A 129 13.78 -6.46 20.56
CA ASN A 129 12.38 -6.08 20.62
C ASN A 129 12.18 -4.85 21.51
N HIS A 130 12.89 -4.74 22.64
CA HIS A 130 12.80 -3.56 23.50
C HIS A 130 13.18 -2.27 22.75
N PHE A 131 14.21 -2.30 21.91
CA PHE A 131 14.60 -1.15 21.09
C PHE A 131 13.46 -0.68 20.16
N PHE A 132 12.82 -1.60 19.44
CA PHE A 132 11.80 -1.26 18.43
C PHE A 132 10.38 -1.05 18.97
N MET A 133 10.03 -1.60 20.13
CA MET A 133 8.65 -1.51 20.62
C MET A 133 8.51 -1.27 22.13
N GLY A 134 9.62 -1.14 22.87
CA GLY A 134 9.66 -0.93 24.31
C GLY A 134 9.25 -2.15 25.14
N ARG A 135 8.27 -2.94 24.67
CA ARG A 135 7.82 -4.19 25.30
C ARG A 135 7.53 -5.23 24.24
N GLY A 136 8.36 -6.27 24.17
CA GLY A 136 8.15 -7.34 23.20
C GLY A 136 8.44 -8.72 23.75
N SER A 137 8.24 -9.71 22.89
CA SER A 137 8.56 -11.10 23.19
C SER A 137 10.02 -11.24 23.61
N LYS A 138 10.29 -12.08 24.62
CA LYS A 138 11.65 -12.51 24.95
C LYS A 138 12.09 -13.74 24.16
N ARG A 139 11.18 -14.30 23.35
CA ARG A 139 11.33 -15.61 22.73
C ARG A 139 11.50 -15.57 21.22
N GLU A 140 11.01 -14.52 20.57
CA GLU A 140 10.99 -14.38 19.11
C GLU A 140 11.09 -12.89 18.72
N ILE A 141 11.88 -12.59 17.70
CA ILE A 141 11.98 -11.27 17.07
C ILE A 141 10.61 -10.91 16.51
N GLN A 142 10.10 -9.73 16.88
CA GLN A 142 8.81 -9.25 16.41
C GLN A 142 8.93 -8.65 15.01
N MET A 143 7.93 -8.94 14.19
CA MET A 143 7.85 -8.46 12.81
C MET A 143 7.71 -6.92 12.81
N PRO A 144 8.29 -6.20 11.82
CA PRO A 144 8.27 -4.74 11.81
C PRO A 144 6.91 -4.08 11.96
N ASN A 145 5.84 -4.69 11.44
CA ASN A 145 4.50 -4.12 11.58
C ASN A 145 4.00 -4.06 13.04
N GLN A 146 4.57 -4.85 13.95
CA GLN A 146 4.25 -4.85 15.38
C GLN A 146 5.02 -3.80 16.18
N TRP A 147 5.99 -3.11 15.60
CA TRP A 147 6.79 -2.11 16.30
C TRP A 147 5.94 -0.92 16.74
N ASP A 148 6.41 -0.16 17.73
CA ASP A 148 5.64 0.99 18.22
C ASP A 148 6.04 2.26 17.48
N GLN A 149 5.12 2.85 16.71
CA GLN A 149 5.40 4.08 15.97
C GLN A 149 5.59 5.30 16.89
N CYS A 150 5.09 5.24 18.13
CA CYS A 150 5.30 6.29 19.13
C CYS A 150 6.79 6.40 19.53
N ARG A 151 7.63 5.43 19.17
CA ARG A 151 9.09 5.44 19.41
C ARG A 151 9.89 6.19 18.35
N PHE A 152 9.24 6.77 17.35
CA PHE A 152 9.92 7.52 16.29
C PHE A 152 10.93 8.55 16.85
N GLY A 153 10.51 9.35 17.83
CA GLY A 153 11.38 10.29 18.51
C GLY A 153 12.51 9.64 19.30
N THR A 154 12.19 8.57 20.04
CA THR A 154 13.16 7.83 20.83
C THR A 154 14.29 7.24 19.98
N TRP A 155 14.03 6.80 18.74
CA TRP A 155 15.10 6.32 17.86
C TRP A 155 16.04 7.44 17.43
N LEU A 156 15.50 8.64 17.16
CA LEU A 156 16.29 9.83 16.87
C LEU A 156 17.17 10.21 18.06
N GLU A 157 16.60 10.26 19.26
CA GLU A 157 17.32 10.60 20.49
C GLU A 157 18.41 9.58 20.81
N ILE A 158 18.08 8.29 20.81
CA ILE A 158 19.07 7.23 21.07
C ILE A 158 20.24 7.35 20.08
N ALA A 159 19.96 7.60 18.81
CA ALA A 159 21.02 7.69 17.82
C ALA A 159 21.96 8.89 18.04
N LEU A 160 21.44 10.01 18.57
CA LEU A 160 22.23 11.18 18.95
C LEU A 160 22.98 10.95 20.26
N ASP A 161 22.30 10.44 21.29
CA ASP A 161 22.86 10.19 22.63
C ASP A 161 23.99 9.15 22.60
N GLN A 162 23.85 8.14 21.74
CA GLN A 162 24.88 7.12 21.52
C GLN A 162 26.01 7.61 20.59
N GLY A 163 25.91 8.82 20.05
CA GLY A 163 26.89 9.38 19.13
C GLY A 163 27.01 8.61 17.80
N TRP A 164 25.97 7.90 17.38
CA TRP A 164 25.97 7.17 16.09
C TRP A 164 25.97 8.12 14.90
N TYR A 165 25.35 9.29 15.07
CA TYR A 165 25.35 10.37 14.09
C TYR A 165 25.66 11.69 14.79
N THR A 166 26.50 12.51 14.16
CA THR A 166 26.81 13.86 14.66
C THR A 166 25.75 14.87 14.26
N GLN A 167 25.07 14.64 13.13
CA GLN A 167 24.06 15.54 12.58
C GLN A 167 22.65 15.01 12.86
N ARG A 168 21.76 15.91 13.29
CA ARG A 168 20.35 15.59 13.54
C ARG A 168 19.66 15.04 12.31
N ASP A 169 19.99 15.53 11.11
CA ASP A 169 19.37 15.09 9.86
C ASP A 169 19.68 13.63 9.51
N GLU A 170 20.90 13.17 9.82
CA GLU A 170 21.30 11.77 9.63
C GLU A 170 20.57 10.85 10.61
N ALA A 171 20.51 11.23 11.89
CA ALA A 171 19.76 10.51 12.90
C ALA A 171 18.25 10.49 12.59
N LEU A 172 17.73 11.58 12.03
CA LEU A 172 16.35 11.67 11.55
C LEU A 172 16.12 10.73 10.36
N SER A 173 17.05 10.68 9.41
CA SER A 173 17.01 9.74 8.28
C SER A 173 16.98 8.29 8.79
N PHE A 174 17.82 7.95 9.76
CA PHE A 174 17.81 6.64 10.41
C PHE A 174 16.44 6.30 11.03
N ALA A 175 15.86 7.20 11.84
CA ALA A 175 14.54 7.00 12.43
C ALA A 175 13.44 6.83 11.35
N LYS A 176 13.52 7.60 10.26
CA LYS A 176 12.61 7.50 9.11
C LYS A 176 12.69 6.13 8.42
N ARG A 177 13.89 5.55 8.27
CA ARG A 177 14.08 4.19 7.72
C ARG A 177 13.36 3.14 8.57
N ILE A 178 13.42 3.24 9.90
CA ILE A 178 12.70 2.34 10.80
C ILE A 178 11.18 2.47 10.64
N CYS A 179 10.64 3.69 10.63
CA CYS A 179 9.21 3.92 10.38
C CYS A 179 8.77 3.39 9.02
N CYS A 180 9.56 3.65 7.97
CA CYS A 180 9.29 3.17 6.62
C CYS A 180 9.21 1.64 6.60
N LEU A 181 10.19 0.96 7.22
CA LEU A 181 10.20 -0.50 7.31
C LEU A 181 9.00 -1.05 8.11
N LYS A 182 8.62 -0.40 9.22
CA LYS A 182 7.40 -0.76 9.97
C LYS A 182 6.16 -0.73 9.08
N TRP A 183 5.96 0.37 8.36
CA TRP A 183 4.78 0.54 7.52
C TRP A 183 4.81 -0.37 6.30
N ALA A 184 5.98 -0.64 5.73
CA ALA A 184 6.18 -1.53 4.58
C ALA A 184 5.62 -2.94 4.82
N PHE A 185 5.69 -3.44 6.06
CA PHE A 185 5.15 -4.75 6.45
C PHE A 185 3.61 -4.78 6.62
N ASN A 186 2.95 -3.62 6.60
CA ASN A 186 1.49 -3.50 6.56
C ASN A 186 0.96 -3.03 5.20
N ALA A 187 1.83 -2.44 4.37
CA ALA A 187 1.47 -1.96 3.05
C ALA A 187 0.97 -3.13 2.18
N LYS A 188 -0.12 -2.87 1.48
CA LYS A 188 -0.63 -3.73 0.42
C LYS A 188 -0.94 -2.86 -0.78
N ALA A 189 -0.46 -3.26 -1.94
CA ALA A 189 -0.99 -2.75 -3.20
C ALA A 189 -2.26 -3.54 -3.55
N ASP A 190 -3.22 -2.88 -4.18
CA ASP A 190 -4.47 -3.54 -4.57
C ASP A 190 -4.19 -4.69 -5.55
N ILE A 191 -3.40 -4.42 -6.59
CA ILE A 191 -2.95 -5.42 -7.55
C ILE A 191 -1.47 -5.23 -7.86
N VAL A 192 -0.73 -6.32 -7.97
CA VAL A 192 0.62 -6.33 -8.54
C VAL A 192 0.69 -7.36 -9.65
N ILE A 193 1.23 -6.96 -10.80
CA ILE A 193 1.51 -7.83 -11.93
C ILE A 193 3.03 -8.04 -11.96
N HIS A 194 3.49 -9.26 -11.71
CA HIS A 194 4.87 -9.65 -11.95
C HIS A 194 5.08 -9.91 -13.43
N LEU A 195 6.14 -9.34 -13.97
CA LEU A 195 6.56 -9.53 -15.34
C LEU A 195 7.92 -10.23 -15.36
N PRO A 196 8.32 -10.81 -16.49
CA PRO A 196 9.69 -11.28 -16.70
C PRO A 196 10.73 -10.19 -16.40
N ASP A 197 11.95 -10.64 -16.09
CA ASP A 197 13.14 -9.78 -15.86
C ASP A 197 13.06 -8.86 -14.64
N GLN A 198 12.45 -9.33 -13.54
CA GLN A 198 12.32 -8.57 -12.29
C GLN A 198 11.59 -7.22 -12.48
N ARG A 199 10.62 -7.19 -13.39
CA ARG A 199 9.72 -6.04 -13.57
C ARG A 199 8.39 -6.27 -12.90
N ALA A 200 7.72 -5.19 -12.51
CA ALA A 200 6.38 -5.25 -11.97
C ALA A 200 5.52 -4.06 -12.41
N VAL A 201 4.20 -4.25 -12.42
CA VAL A 201 3.21 -3.17 -12.42
C VAL A 201 2.47 -3.19 -11.09
N CYS A 202 2.55 -2.10 -10.35
CA CYS A 202 1.80 -1.87 -9.13
C CYS A 202 0.57 -1.03 -9.47
N VAL A 203 -0.62 -1.56 -9.22
CA VAL A 203 -1.89 -0.88 -9.49
C VAL A 203 -2.55 -0.55 -8.17
N GLU A 204 -2.92 0.72 -8.01
CA GLU A 204 -3.67 1.25 -6.88
C GLU A 204 -4.97 1.87 -7.39
N ILE A 205 -6.09 1.51 -6.77
CA ILE A 205 -7.42 1.90 -7.24
C ILE A 205 -8.00 2.91 -6.28
N LYS A 206 -8.33 4.09 -6.81
CA LYS A 206 -8.85 5.22 -6.04
C LYS A 206 -10.16 5.69 -6.64
N VAL A 207 -11.26 5.36 -5.98
CA VAL A 207 -12.61 5.69 -6.47
C VAL A 207 -13.15 6.92 -5.77
N THR A 208 -13.01 6.99 -4.46
CA THR A 208 -13.48 8.14 -3.66
C THR A 208 -12.43 8.69 -2.73
N SER A 209 -11.46 7.86 -2.36
CA SER A 209 -10.38 8.29 -1.49
C SER A 209 -9.27 8.93 -2.31
N GLY A 210 -8.66 9.96 -1.75
CA GLY A 210 -7.36 10.42 -2.22
C GLY A 210 -6.26 9.44 -1.80
N GLU A 211 -5.02 9.75 -2.18
CA GLU A 211 -3.87 8.99 -1.70
C GLU A 211 -3.81 9.01 -0.16
N SER A 212 -3.65 7.82 0.45
CA SER A 212 -3.47 7.72 1.89
C SER A 212 -2.10 8.20 2.32
N ASN A 213 -2.02 8.79 3.51
CA ASN A 213 -0.79 9.30 4.11
C ASN A 213 -0.50 8.61 5.45
N TYR A 214 0.73 8.14 5.59
CA TYR A 214 1.29 7.67 6.84
C TYR A 214 2.04 8.81 7.51
N LYS A 215 1.88 8.92 8.83
CA LYS A 215 2.51 9.98 9.61
C LYS A 215 3.01 9.43 10.93
N ALA A 216 4.25 9.74 11.26
CA ALA A 216 4.79 9.61 12.60
C ALA A 216 5.17 11.00 13.10
N ASP A 217 4.62 11.37 14.26
CA ASP A 217 4.84 12.67 14.88
C ASP A 217 5.56 12.47 16.20
N TYR A 218 6.50 13.38 16.47
CA TYR A 218 7.19 13.45 17.74
C TYR A 218 7.51 14.90 18.09
N VAL A 219 7.40 15.26 19.36
CA VAL A 219 7.77 16.58 19.86
C VAL A 219 8.63 16.38 21.10
N ASN A 220 9.89 16.85 21.04
CA ASN A 220 10.74 16.98 22.21
C ASN A 220 11.37 18.37 22.26
N ASP A 221 11.37 18.97 23.45
CA ASP A 221 11.88 20.32 23.72
C ASP A 221 11.37 21.38 22.73
N GLY A 222 10.12 21.21 22.27
CA GLY A 222 9.48 22.11 21.32
C GLY A 222 9.94 21.98 19.86
N ILE A 223 10.84 21.04 19.54
CA ILE A 223 11.28 20.75 18.17
C ILE A 223 10.45 19.58 17.61
N PRO A 224 9.49 19.83 16.71
CA PRO A 224 8.73 18.75 16.09
C PRO A 224 9.61 17.96 15.11
N ALA A 225 9.55 16.64 15.20
CA ALA A 225 10.01 15.73 14.17
C ALA A 225 8.79 15.05 13.56
N VAL A 226 8.59 15.25 12.26
CA VAL A 226 7.48 14.66 11.51
C VAL A 226 8.05 13.83 10.39
N PHE A 227 7.52 12.61 10.23
CA PHE A 227 7.77 11.78 9.07
C PHE A 227 6.48 11.50 8.31
N PRO A 228 6.22 12.26 7.23
CA PRO A 228 5.14 11.95 6.31
C PRO A 228 5.64 10.96 5.25
N MET A 229 4.79 9.99 4.90
CA MET A 229 5.03 9.06 3.80
C MET A 229 3.71 8.81 3.10
N THR A 230 3.64 9.04 1.79
CA THR A 230 2.44 8.72 1.01
C THR A 230 2.37 7.21 0.74
N GLN A 231 1.18 6.71 0.44
CA GLN A 231 0.97 5.30 0.10
C GLN A 231 1.83 4.86 -1.10
N THR A 232 1.89 5.66 -2.16
CA THR A 232 2.68 5.34 -3.36
C THR A 232 4.15 5.25 -3.04
N ARG A 233 4.67 6.21 -2.26
CA ARG A 233 6.09 6.22 -1.88
C ARG A 233 6.43 5.00 -1.04
N LEU A 234 5.53 4.57 -0.16
CA LEU A 234 5.71 3.36 0.64
C LEU A 234 5.66 2.09 -0.22
N GLN A 235 4.69 1.97 -1.12
CA GLN A 235 4.59 0.83 -2.04
C GLN A 235 5.81 0.76 -2.97
N ARG A 236 6.33 1.91 -3.40
CA ARG A 236 7.58 2.00 -4.15
C ARG A 236 8.76 1.49 -3.36
N TYR A 237 8.92 1.94 -2.12
CA TYR A 237 9.94 1.41 -1.23
C TYR A 237 9.83 -0.11 -1.06
N VAL A 238 8.62 -0.65 -0.91
CA VAL A 238 8.39 -2.10 -0.83
C VAL A 238 8.86 -2.82 -2.10
N LEU A 239 8.37 -2.41 -3.27
CA LEU A 239 8.63 -3.15 -4.50
C LEU A 239 10.05 -2.95 -5.02
N GLU A 240 10.58 -1.74 -4.97
CA GLU A 240 11.88 -1.42 -5.56
C GLU A 240 13.02 -1.61 -4.57
N SER A 241 12.88 -1.10 -3.34
CA SER A 241 13.98 -1.14 -2.37
C SER A 241 14.03 -2.45 -1.58
N LEU A 242 12.89 -2.98 -1.12
CA LEU A 242 12.87 -4.22 -0.33
C LEU A 242 12.89 -5.48 -1.18
N LEU A 243 12.16 -5.46 -2.31
CA LEU A 243 11.96 -6.65 -3.14
C LEU A 243 12.82 -6.66 -4.41
N GLY A 244 13.37 -5.51 -4.82
CA GLY A 244 14.30 -5.41 -5.95
C GLY A 244 13.65 -5.37 -7.33
N TYR A 245 12.33 -5.15 -7.42
CA TYR A 245 11.64 -5.03 -8.70
C TYR A 245 11.86 -3.65 -9.35
N ARG A 246 11.90 -3.61 -10.68
CA ARG A 246 11.70 -2.38 -11.45
C ARG A 246 10.21 -2.19 -11.68
N THR A 247 9.61 -1.16 -11.08
CA THR A 247 8.15 -1.08 -10.97
C THR A 247 7.57 0.11 -11.72
N HIS A 248 6.47 -0.13 -12.45
CA HIS A 248 5.57 0.92 -12.93
C HIS A 248 4.37 1.03 -12.01
N PHE A 249 3.99 2.24 -11.64
CA PHE A 249 2.90 2.54 -10.73
C PHE A 249 1.74 3.10 -11.52
N VAL A 250 0.56 2.52 -11.33
CA VAL A 250 -0.68 2.90 -12.03
C VAL A 250 -1.74 3.22 -11.00
N PHE A 251 -2.22 4.46 -11.02
CA PHE A 251 -3.45 4.86 -10.34
C PHE A 251 -4.62 4.69 -11.28
N LEU A 252 -5.66 4.00 -10.83
CA LEU A 252 -6.93 3.96 -11.54
C LEU A 252 -7.96 4.80 -10.81
N THR A 253 -8.41 5.86 -11.48
CA THR A 253 -9.35 6.85 -10.93
C THR A 253 -10.54 7.04 -11.86
N PRO A 254 -11.72 7.44 -11.33
CA PRO A 254 -12.78 7.99 -12.14
C PRO A 254 -12.33 9.33 -12.75
N GLY A 255 -12.39 9.48 -14.06
CA GLY A 255 -11.94 10.66 -14.80
C GLY A 255 -10.45 10.66 -15.17
N GLY A 256 -9.71 9.60 -14.84
CA GLY A 256 -8.29 9.45 -15.17
C GLY A 256 -7.42 10.61 -14.68
N ALA A 257 -6.53 11.11 -15.55
CA ALA A 257 -5.60 12.20 -15.23
C ALA A 257 -6.30 13.53 -14.90
N ASP A 258 -7.50 13.76 -15.43
CA ASP A 258 -8.26 15.00 -15.27
C ASP A 258 -8.97 15.11 -13.90
N ALA A 259 -8.98 14.02 -13.12
CA ALA A 259 -9.72 13.93 -11.86
C ALA A 259 -9.17 14.82 -10.73
N GLY A 260 -8.04 15.50 -10.92
CA GLY A 260 -7.42 16.33 -9.88
C GLY A 260 -6.91 15.54 -8.66
N VAL A 261 -7.02 14.21 -8.69
CA VAL A 261 -6.35 13.27 -7.76
C VAL A 261 -4.87 13.11 -8.15
N ALA A 262 -4.30 14.14 -8.78
CA ALA A 262 -2.88 14.17 -9.07
C ALA A 262 -2.14 14.03 -7.72
N PRO A 263 -1.21 13.08 -7.59
CA PRO A 263 -0.45 12.92 -6.36
C PRO A 263 0.21 14.27 -6.05
N GLU A 264 0.04 14.78 -4.83
CA GLU A 264 0.60 16.06 -4.34
C GLU A 264 2.15 16.08 -4.32
N ALA A 265 2.82 15.12 -4.98
CA ALA A 265 4.26 14.93 -4.99
C ALA A 265 5.03 15.72 -6.07
N GLN A 266 4.41 16.71 -6.74
CA GLN A 266 5.04 17.37 -7.91
C GLN A 266 6.08 18.46 -7.60
N THR A 267 6.49 18.68 -6.36
CA THR A 267 7.38 19.83 -6.04
C THR A 267 8.83 19.47 -5.68
N GLY A 268 9.34 18.25 -5.94
CA GLY A 268 10.69 17.92 -5.45
C GLY A 268 11.62 16.99 -6.24
N ALA A 269 11.18 16.21 -7.22
CA ALA A 269 12.10 15.30 -7.93
C ALA A 269 11.59 14.93 -9.32
N GLU A 270 12.10 15.61 -10.36
CA GLU A 270 11.72 15.40 -11.76
C GLU A 270 12.00 13.97 -12.27
N ASN A 271 12.82 13.17 -11.56
CA ASN A 271 13.07 11.77 -11.89
C ASN A 271 12.20 10.75 -11.12
N GLU A 272 11.55 11.12 -10.01
CA GLU A 272 10.78 10.16 -9.20
C GLU A 272 9.38 9.83 -9.79
N CYS A 273 8.93 10.58 -10.80
CA CYS A 273 7.59 10.41 -11.39
C CYS A 273 7.57 9.71 -12.75
N ALA A 274 8.72 9.36 -13.34
CA ALA A 274 8.78 8.81 -14.70
C ALA A 274 7.97 7.51 -14.87
N ASN A 275 7.81 6.74 -13.79
CA ASN A 275 7.12 5.45 -13.78
C ASN A 275 5.72 5.52 -13.13
N LEU A 276 5.16 6.71 -12.92
CA LEU A 276 3.84 6.88 -12.33
C LEU A 276 2.84 7.35 -13.38
N GLN A 277 1.73 6.62 -13.51
CA GLN A 277 0.68 6.90 -14.47
C GLN A 277 -0.69 6.88 -13.81
N THR A 278 -1.59 7.77 -14.23
CA THR A 278 -3.01 7.70 -13.88
C THR A 278 -3.79 7.29 -15.12
N LEU A 279 -4.69 6.32 -14.98
CA LEU A 279 -5.60 5.87 -16.04
C LEU A 279 -7.05 5.99 -15.59
N ASP A 280 -7.94 6.23 -16.54
CA ASP A 280 -9.37 6.24 -16.29
C ASP A 280 -9.91 4.80 -16.18
N TRP A 281 -10.66 4.55 -15.12
CA TRP A 281 -11.24 3.24 -14.85
C TRP A 281 -12.23 2.76 -15.93
N ALA A 282 -13.08 3.66 -16.44
CA ALA A 282 -14.10 3.31 -17.42
C ALA A 282 -13.47 2.99 -18.78
N GLU A 283 -12.45 3.73 -19.19
CA GLU A 283 -11.69 3.46 -20.40
C GLU A 283 -10.93 2.13 -20.30
N VAL A 284 -10.26 1.86 -19.17
CA VAL A 284 -9.52 0.60 -18.96
C VAL A 284 -10.47 -0.58 -19.11
N LEU A 285 -11.64 -0.56 -18.46
CA LEU A 285 -12.59 -1.65 -18.59
C LEU A 285 -13.16 -1.78 -19.99
N GLN A 286 -13.45 -0.67 -20.67
CA GLN A 286 -13.96 -0.74 -22.04
C GLN A 286 -13.00 -1.51 -22.96
N ASP A 287 -11.70 -1.27 -22.84
CA ASP A 287 -10.68 -1.96 -23.64
C ASP A 287 -10.53 -3.42 -23.26
N LEU A 288 -10.58 -3.73 -21.96
CA LEU A 288 -10.58 -5.12 -21.45
C LEU A 288 -11.75 -5.95 -22.00
N HIS A 289 -12.75 -5.30 -22.60
CA HIS A 289 -13.96 -5.91 -23.11
C HIS A 289 -14.16 -5.79 -24.62
N ALA A 290 -13.21 -5.18 -25.36
CA ALA A 290 -13.36 -4.89 -26.78
C ALA A 290 -13.64 -6.14 -27.66
N GLY A 291 -13.28 -7.34 -27.19
CA GLY A 291 -13.57 -8.62 -27.86
C GLY A 291 -14.85 -9.33 -27.41
N THR A 292 -15.61 -8.78 -26.47
CA THR A 292 -16.81 -9.42 -25.88
C THR A 292 -18.07 -8.62 -26.14
N SER A 293 -19.17 -9.29 -26.49
CA SER A 293 -20.46 -8.64 -26.67
C SER A 293 -21.00 -8.13 -25.33
N LYS A 294 -20.79 -6.85 -25.01
CA LYS A 294 -21.34 -6.11 -23.85
C LYS A 294 -21.37 -6.92 -22.53
N PRO A 295 -20.23 -6.99 -21.83
CA PRO A 295 -20.16 -7.64 -20.52
C PRO A 295 -21.11 -6.99 -19.52
N ALA A 296 -21.83 -7.83 -18.77
CA ALA A 296 -22.78 -7.39 -17.75
C ALA A 296 -22.10 -6.56 -16.63
N GLU A 297 -20.80 -6.73 -16.45
CA GLU A 297 -20.00 -6.02 -15.46
C GLU A 297 -19.80 -4.55 -15.81
N LEU A 298 -19.83 -4.16 -17.10
CA LEU A 298 -19.71 -2.75 -17.48
C LEU A 298 -20.89 -1.92 -16.97
N SER A 299 -22.11 -2.46 -17.01
CA SER A 299 -23.27 -1.75 -16.46
C SER A 299 -23.23 -1.73 -14.93
N PHE A 300 -22.73 -2.80 -14.30
CA PHE A 300 -22.51 -2.83 -12.86
C PHE A 300 -21.48 -1.79 -12.42
N VAL A 301 -20.31 -1.77 -13.05
CA VAL A 301 -19.24 -0.83 -12.72
C VAL A 301 -19.65 0.60 -13.02
N ARG A 302 -20.28 0.87 -14.18
CA ARG A 302 -20.80 2.20 -14.49
C ARG A 302 -21.77 2.66 -13.42
N ARG A 303 -22.72 1.82 -12.99
CA ARG A 303 -23.60 2.14 -11.85
C ARG A 303 -22.83 2.42 -10.57
N MET A 304 -21.79 1.62 -10.27
CA MET A 304 -20.94 1.91 -9.12
C MET A 304 -20.28 3.28 -9.25
N LEU A 305 -19.66 3.62 -10.39
CA LEU A 305 -18.98 4.90 -10.62
C LEU A 305 -19.93 6.11 -10.72
N ASP A 306 -21.09 5.93 -11.34
CA ASP A 306 -22.11 6.95 -11.59
C ASP A 306 -22.97 7.22 -10.35
N SER A 307 -22.83 6.39 -9.31
CA SER A 307 -23.41 6.63 -7.99
C SER A 307 -23.16 8.08 -7.57
N SER A 308 -24.26 8.82 -7.35
CA SER A 308 -24.25 10.20 -6.88
C SER A 308 -23.51 10.36 -5.54
N ALA A 309 -23.22 9.25 -4.85
CA ALA A 309 -22.42 9.20 -3.64
C ALA A 309 -20.90 9.29 -3.90
N LEU A 310 -20.42 9.10 -5.14
CA LEU A 310 -19.01 9.17 -5.52
C LEU A 310 -18.65 10.44 -6.30
N GLN A 311 -19.65 11.14 -6.86
CA GLN A 311 -19.44 12.44 -7.49
C GLN A 311 -18.88 13.42 -6.43
N PRO A 312 -17.67 13.99 -6.62
CA PRO A 312 -17.12 14.92 -5.66
C PRO A 312 -18.08 16.10 -5.52
N LYS A 313 -18.59 16.35 -4.30
CA LYS A 313 -19.38 17.56 -4.03
C LYS A 313 -18.50 18.74 -4.40
N LYS A 314 -18.81 19.42 -5.52
CA LYS A 314 -18.16 20.68 -5.90
C LYS A 314 -18.21 21.58 -4.69
N ARG A 315 -17.05 21.79 -4.03
CA ARG A 315 -16.96 22.76 -2.95
C ARG A 315 -17.35 24.09 -3.58
N PRO A 316 -18.37 24.80 -3.06
CA PRO A 316 -18.72 26.11 -3.58
C PRO A 316 -17.44 26.95 -3.54
N SER A 317 -17.03 27.45 -4.71
CA SER A 317 -15.94 28.40 -4.82
C SER A 317 -16.25 29.53 -3.85
N LYS A 318 -15.38 29.74 -2.86
CA LYS A 318 -15.48 30.94 -2.02
C LYS A 318 -15.36 32.14 -2.96
N ALA A 319 -16.48 32.83 -3.15
CA ALA A 319 -16.52 34.15 -3.78
C ALA A 319 -15.97 35.19 -2.79
#